data_AF-B6IGJ6-F1
#
_entry.id   AF-B6IGJ6-F1
#
_cell.length_a   1.000
_cell.length_b   1.000
_cell.length_c   1.000
_cell.angle_alpha   90.00
_cell.angle_beta   90.00
_cell.angle_gamma   90.00
#
_symmetry.space_group_name_H-M   'P 1'
#
loop_
_entity.id
_entity.type
_entity.pdbx_description
1 polymer ?
#
loop_
_entity_poly.entity_id
_entity_poly.type
_entity_poly.pdbx_seq_one_letter_code
_entity_poly.pdbx_strand_id
1 'polypeptide(L)'
;MTTHLEATGNIFSWISVGIIERTFNGPNQWYHINRTFISTEADQYSYGKKFGCDFLQKSCHDFIKITEKRSPTLKIAPFCSKNHNHMCYRIPSSEKLYKMSDKDCEMRRVIGDGIDNGGQQRRCPMIKHFPAKFEFFSCPPPPGG
;
A
#
# COMPACT_ATOMS: atom_id res chain seq x y z
N MET A 1 1.75 1.39 12.70
CA MET A 1 0.81 2.39 13.25
C MET A 1 0.66 3.52 12.25
N THR A 2 -0.54 3.72 11.69
CA THR A 2 -0.84 4.87 10.82
C THR A 2 -1.25 6.06 11.68
N THR A 3 -1.05 7.28 11.17
CA THR A 3 -1.39 8.53 11.90
C THR A 3 -2.89 8.83 11.92
N HIS A 4 -3.66 8.13 11.09
CA HIS A 4 -5.11 8.25 11.01
C HIS A 4 -5.77 6.88 11.10
N LEU A 5 -7.02 6.88 11.56
CA LEU A 5 -7.88 5.71 11.54
C LEU A 5 -8.32 5.46 10.10
N GLU A 6 -8.06 4.27 9.61
CA GLU A 6 -8.54 3.83 8.30
C GLU A 6 -9.97 3.32 8.46
N ALA A 7 -10.88 3.69 7.55
CA ALA A 7 -12.29 3.29 7.62
C ALA A 7 -12.50 1.77 7.65
N THR A 8 -11.53 1.00 7.16
CA THR A 8 -11.55 -0.46 7.16
C THR A 8 -10.97 -1.10 8.41
N GLY A 9 -10.57 -0.30 9.39
CA GLY A 9 -9.82 -0.71 10.56
C GLY A 9 -8.31 -0.68 10.32
N ASN A 10 -7.56 -0.41 11.39
CA ASN A 10 -6.11 -0.43 11.40
C ASN A 10 -5.66 -1.86 11.71
N ILE A 11 -4.68 -2.37 10.96
CA ILE A 11 -4.13 -3.71 11.17
C ILE A 11 -2.96 -3.64 12.14
N PHE A 12 -2.95 -4.51 13.15
CA PHE A 12 -1.80 -4.72 14.02
C PHE A 12 -0.69 -5.50 13.30
N SER A 13 0.08 -4.80 12.47
CA SER A 13 1.11 -5.40 11.61
C SER A 13 2.42 -5.70 12.33
N TRP A 14 3.26 -6.53 11.69
CA TRP A 14 4.64 -6.82 12.13
C TRP A 14 5.52 -5.56 12.29
N ILE A 15 5.20 -4.46 11.59
CA ILE A 15 5.86 -3.17 11.79
C ILE A 15 5.58 -2.64 13.20
N SER A 16 4.31 -2.68 13.63
CA SER A 16 3.90 -2.23 14.95
C SER A 16 4.52 -3.10 16.05
N VAL A 17 4.57 -4.42 15.85
CA VAL A 17 5.27 -5.34 16.76
C VAL A 17 6.73 -4.95 16.92
N GLY A 18 7.44 -4.72 15.80
CA GLY A 18 8.85 -4.32 15.84
C GLY A 18 9.09 -2.99 16.56
N ILE A 19 8.15 -2.04 16.51
CA ILE A 19 8.24 -0.78 17.27
C ILE A 19 8.03 -1.03 18.76
N ILE A 20 6.98 -1.79 19.13
CA ILE A 20 6.63 -2.07 20.53
C ILE A 20 7.74 -2.88 21.21
N GLU A 21 8.24 -3.92 20.56
CA GLU A 21 9.34 -4.73 21.07
C GLU A 21 10.67 -3.97 21.12
N ARG A 22 10.82 -2.86 20.38
CA ARG A 22 11.97 -1.95 20.50
C ARG A 22 11.76 -0.82 21.50
N THR A 23 10.73 -0.90 22.34
CA THR A 23 10.52 0.04 23.43
C THR A 23 11.20 -0.50 24.69
N PHE A 24 12.11 0.29 25.25
CA PHE A 24 12.92 -0.09 26.41
C PHE A 24 12.66 0.85 27.58
N ASN A 25 12.72 0.30 28.79
CA ASN A 25 12.79 1.05 30.04
C ASN A 25 14.17 0.79 30.67
N GLY A 26 15.11 1.71 30.42
CA GLY A 26 16.53 1.48 30.71
C GLY A 26 17.08 0.32 29.87
N PRO A 27 17.79 -0.66 30.47
CA PRO A 27 18.33 -1.81 29.74
C PRO A 27 17.28 -2.87 29.39
N ASN A 28 16.08 -2.79 29.98
CA ASN A 28 15.07 -3.83 29.87
C ASN A 28 14.09 -3.52 28.75
N GLN A 29 13.80 -4.52 27.92
CA GLN A 29 12.71 -4.46 26.97
C GLN A 29 11.38 -4.35 27.74
N TRP A 30 10.54 -3.39 27.37
CA TRP A 30 9.31 -3.13 28.12
C TRP A 30 8.16 -4.09 27.73
N TYR A 31 8.13 -4.53 26.47
CA TYR A 31 7.07 -5.39 25.95
C TYR A 31 7.64 -6.56 25.15
N HIS A 32 7.06 -7.74 25.34
CA HIS A 32 7.30 -8.92 24.52
C HIS A 32 5.97 -9.42 23.95
N ILE A 33 5.86 -9.51 22.62
CA ILE A 33 4.58 -9.80 21.96
C ILE A 33 4.47 -11.29 21.68
N ASN A 34 3.34 -11.88 22.06
CA ASN A 34 3.00 -13.25 21.68
C ASN A 34 2.66 -13.31 20.18
N ARG A 35 3.64 -13.76 19.38
CA ARG A 35 3.52 -13.85 17.92
C ARG A 35 2.41 -14.78 17.45
N THR A 36 2.13 -15.85 18.20
CA THR A 36 1.08 -16.82 17.87
C THR A 36 -0.31 -16.19 17.91
N PHE A 37 -0.52 -15.25 18.84
CA PHE A 37 -1.81 -14.58 19.00
C PHE A 37 -2.11 -13.59 17.86
N ILE A 38 -1.08 -12.90 17.36
CA ILE A 38 -1.25 -11.78 16.43
C ILE A 38 -0.95 -12.12 14.96
N SER A 39 -0.36 -13.29 14.67
CA SER A 39 0.06 -13.67 13.31
C SER A 39 -1.06 -13.57 12.28
N THR A 40 -2.25 -14.09 12.63
CA THR A 40 -3.43 -14.09 11.74
C THR A 40 -3.83 -12.69 11.29
N GLU A 41 -3.72 -11.68 12.17
CA GLU A 41 -3.99 -10.29 11.82
C GLU A 41 -2.79 -9.64 11.12
N ALA A 42 -1.59 -9.81 11.68
CA ALA A 42 -0.37 -9.17 11.19
C ALA A 42 -0.02 -9.57 9.74
N ASP A 43 -0.30 -10.82 9.36
CA ASP A 43 -0.03 -11.36 8.03
C ASP A 43 -0.99 -10.84 6.94
N GLN A 44 -2.12 -10.24 7.34
CA GLN A 44 -3.06 -9.59 6.41
C GLN A 44 -2.53 -8.25 5.88
N TYR A 45 -1.54 -7.64 6.56
CA TYR A 45 -0.94 -6.40 6.10
C TYR A 45 -0.10 -6.63 4.83
N SER A 46 -0.59 -6.12 3.71
CA SER A 46 0.00 -6.35 2.37
C SER A 46 0.61 -5.11 1.73
N TYR A 47 0.29 -3.91 2.23
CA TYR A 47 0.80 -2.66 1.66
C TYR A 47 2.33 -2.58 1.77
N GLY A 48 3.01 -2.25 0.65
CA GLY A 48 4.48 -2.18 0.58
C GLY A 48 5.19 -3.54 0.54
N LYS A 49 4.47 -4.66 0.67
CA LYS A 49 5.08 -5.99 0.66
C LYS A 49 5.70 -6.27 -0.72
N LYS A 50 6.98 -6.66 -0.73
CA LYS A 50 7.80 -6.93 -1.93
C LYS A 50 8.10 -5.70 -2.82
N PHE A 51 7.86 -4.48 -2.35
CA PHE A 51 8.19 -3.28 -3.14
C PHE A 51 9.70 -3.01 -3.22
N GLY A 52 10.49 -3.58 -2.30
CA GLY A 52 11.94 -3.44 -2.28
C GLY A 52 12.42 -2.07 -1.78
N CYS A 53 13.74 -1.84 -1.84
CA CYS A 53 14.36 -0.64 -1.31
C CYS A 53 14.03 0.62 -2.12
N ASP A 54 13.77 0.48 -3.43
CA ASP A 54 13.42 1.62 -4.30
C ASP A 54 12.18 2.35 -3.78
N PHE A 55 11.21 1.64 -3.19
CA PHE A 55 10.03 2.26 -2.56
C PHE A 55 10.37 3.14 -1.35
N LEU A 56 11.39 2.77 -0.58
CA LEU A 56 11.80 3.51 0.62
C LEU A 56 12.78 4.64 0.29
N GLN A 57 13.56 4.50 -0.79
CA GLN A 57 14.68 5.39 -1.09
C GLN A 57 14.39 6.39 -2.21
N LYS A 58 13.41 6.12 -3.07
CA LYS A 58 13.08 6.96 -4.23
C LYS A 58 11.78 7.70 -4.00
N SER A 59 11.56 8.75 -4.80
CA SER A 59 10.24 9.38 -4.88
C SER A 59 9.22 8.36 -5.38
N CYS A 60 7.94 8.50 -5.02
CA CYS A 60 6.91 7.60 -5.53
C CYS A 60 6.82 7.63 -7.07
N HIS A 61 7.07 8.77 -7.70
CA HIS A 61 7.12 8.88 -9.16
C HIS A 61 8.23 8.02 -9.77
N ASP A 62 9.43 8.07 -9.18
CA ASP A 62 10.55 7.26 -9.65
C ASP A 62 10.33 5.78 -9.36
N PHE A 63 9.81 5.45 -8.17
CA PHE A 63 9.45 4.09 -7.80
C PHE A 63 8.44 3.47 -8.78
N ILE A 64 7.39 4.21 -9.16
CA ILE A 64 6.40 3.76 -10.15
C ILE A 64 7.09 3.50 -11.49
N LYS A 65 7.85 4.47 -12.02
CA LYS A 65 8.56 4.33 -13.32
C LYS A 65 9.54 3.15 -13.32
N ILE A 66 10.30 2.97 -12.24
CA ILE A 66 11.27 1.88 -12.10
C ILE A 66 10.52 0.54 -12.07
N THR A 67 9.41 0.46 -11.33
CA THR A 67 8.61 -0.76 -11.19
C THR A 67 7.93 -1.14 -12.49
N GLU A 68 7.34 -0.18 -13.21
CA GLU A 68 6.76 -0.41 -14.55
C GLU A 68 7.78 -1.01 -15.51
N LYS A 69 9.04 -0.55 -15.44
CA LYS A 69 10.11 -1.03 -16.30
C LYS A 69 10.67 -2.39 -15.88
N ARG A 70 10.88 -2.61 -14.57
CA ARG A 70 11.63 -3.78 -14.05
C ARG A 70 10.74 -4.92 -13.60
N SER A 71 9.50 -4.65 -13.24
CA SER A 71 8.59 -5.61 -12.62
C SER A 71 7.15 -5.37 -13.07
N PRO A 72 6.84 -5.65 -14.35
CA PRO A 72 5.53 -5.36 -14.95
C PRO A 72 4.37 -6.10 -14.28
N THR A 73 4.65 -7.18 -13.55
CA THR A 73 3.66 -7.98 -12.80
C THR A 73 3.50 -7.52 -11.34
N LEU A 74 4.36 -6.63 -10.85
CA LEU A 74 4.29 -6.18 -9.46
C LEU A 74 3.13 -5.21 -9.28
N LYS A 75 2.24 -5.56 -8.34
CA LYS A 75 1.04 -4.80 -8.01
C LYS A 75 1.36 -3.74 -6.98
N ILE A 76 1.53 -2.51 -7.43
CA ILE A 76 1.87 -1.37 -6.56
C ILE A 76 0.69 -0.50 -6.14
N ALA A 77 -0.52 -1.05 -6.01
CA ALA A 77 -1.64 -0.26 -5.50
C ALA A 77 -1.31 0.28 -4.09
N PRO A 78 -1.79 1.49 -3.75
CA PRO A 78 -2.76 2.30 -4.48
C PRO A 78 -2.16 3.26 -5.53
N PHE A 79 -0.86 3.13 -5.86
CA PHE A 79 -0.25 3.99 -6.88
C PHE A 79 -0.83 3.71 -8.26
N CYS A 80 -0.96 4.76 -9.05
CA CYS A 80 -1.34 4.64 -10.45
C CYS A 80 -0.18 4.11 -11.26
N SER A 81 -0.37 2.92 -11.84
CA SER A 81 0.63 2.28 -12.68
C SER A 81 -0.01 1.64 -13.90
N LYS A 82 0.70 1.70 -15.03
CA LYS A 82 0.34 1.01 -16.27
C LYS A 82 0.27 -0.51 -16.08
N ASN A 83 0.98 -1.05 -15.09
CA ASN A 83 0.92 -2.46 -14.71
C ASN A 83 -0.50 -2.86 -14.24
N HIS A 84 -1.36 -1.90 -13.90
CA HIS A 84 -2.73 -2.16 -13.45
C HIS A 84 -3.77 -2.15 -14.58
N ASN A 85 -3.40 -1.87 -15.84
CA ASN A 85 -4.37 -1.65 -16.94
C ASN A 85 -5.27 -2.86 -17.26
N HIS A 86 -4.84 -4.06 -16.89
CA HIS A 86 -5.59 -5.33 -17.02
C HIS A 86 -5.99 -5.93 -15.67
N MET A 87 -5.81 -5.16 -14.59
CA MET A 87 -6.11 -5.57 -13.24
C MET A 87 -7.47 -5.04 -12.83
N CYS A 88 -8.17 -5.86 -12.08
CA CYS A 88 -9.43 -5.52 -11.47
C CYS A 88 -9.33 -5.75 -9.96
N TYR A 89 -10.17 -5.07 -9.19
CA TYR A 89 -10.31 -5.32 -7.77
C TYR A 89 -11.75 -5.66 -7.40
N ARG A 90 -11.91 -6.47 -6.37
CA ARG A 90 -13.19 -6.78 -5.74
C ARG A 90 -13.18 -6.28 -4.31
N ILE A 91 -14.32 -5.78 -3.84
CA ILE A 91 -14.54 -5.46 -2.43
C ILE A 91 -15.10 -6.73 -1.78
N PRO A 92 -14.61 -7.19 -0.62
CA PRO A 92 -15.03 -8.48 -0.03
C PRO A 92 -16.55 -8.65 0.17
N SER A 93 -17.30 -7.55 0.31
CA SER A 93 -18.76 -7.53 0.48
C SER A 93 -19.54 -7.39 -0.84
N SER A 94 -18.87 -7.35 -1.99
CA SER A 94 -19.49 -7.12 -3.30
C SER A 94 -18.98 -8.15 -4.30
N GLU A 95 -19.90 -8.73 -5.08
CA GLU A 95 -19.52 -9.58 -6.23
C GLU A 95 -19.06 -8.76 -7.45
N LYS A 96 -19.22 -7.43 -7.40
CA LYS A 96 -18.85 -6.56 -8.51
C LYS A 96 -17.33 -6.45 -8.62
N LEU A 97 -16.86 -6.62 -9.85
CA LEU A 97 -15.47 -6.46 -10.23
C LEU A 97 -15.26 -5.05 -10.79
N TYR A 98 -14.29 -4.31 -10.25
CA TYR A 98 -13.98 -2.94 -10.66
C TYR A 98 -12.66 -2.91 -11.40
N LYS A 99 -12.63 -2.35 -12.62
CA LYS A 99 -11.40 -2.20 -13.38
C LYS A 99 -10.50 -1.16 -12.71
N MET A 100 -9.23 -1.49 -12.52
CA MET A 100 -8.23 -0.50 -12.15
C MET A 100 -7.92 0.33 -13.39
N SER A 101 -8.18 1.64 -13.30
CA SER A 101 -7.84 2.56 -14.39
C SER A 101 -6.83 3.58 -13.92
N ASP A 102 -5.82 3.79 -14.75
CA ASP A 102 -4.89 4.91 -14.71
C ASP A 102 -5.55 6.27 -15.05
N LYS A 103 -6.78 6.24 -15.58
CA LYS A 103 -7.56 7.45 -15.89
C LYS A 103 -8.23 8.05 -14.65
N ASP A 104 -8.48 7.23 -13.63
CA ASP A 104 -9.08 7.65 -12.36
C ASP A 104 -7.99 7.90 -11.31
N CYS A 105 -6.97 8.65 -11.69
CA CYS A 105 -5.82 8.95 -10.84
C CYS A 105 -5.89 10.38 -10.30
N GLU A 106 -5.60 10.53 -9.01
CA GLU A 106 -5.47 11.84 -8.39
C GLU A 106 -4.14 12.00 -7.66
N MET A 107 -3.61 13.22 -7.66
CA MET A 107 -2.39 13.54 -6.95
C MET A 107 -2.69 13.73 -5.47
N ARG A 108 -2.44 12.69 -4.66
CA ARG A 108 -2.65 12.72 -3.21
C ARG A 108 -1.39 13.15 -2.49
N ARG A 109 -1.58 13.90 -1.40
CA ARG A 109 -0.52 14.30 -0.47
C ARG A 109 0.00 13.05 0.25
N VAL A 110 1.32 12.88 0.31
CA VAL A 110 1.93 11.81 1.14
C VAL A 110 2.16 12.35 2.55
N ILE A 111 1.74 11.58 3.55
CA ILE A 111 1.98 11.89 4.95
C ILE A 111 3.39 11.37 5.29
N GLY A 112 4.24 12.22 5.84
CA GLY A 112 5.51 11.76 6.41
C GLY A 112 6.67 12.73 6.27
N ASP A 113 6.89 13.35 5.12
CA ASP A 113 8.12 14.14 4.94
C ASP A 113 7.99 15.26 3.91
N GLY A 114 8.43 16.45 4.34
CA GLY A 114 9.19 17.36 3.50
C GLY A 114 8.41 18.12 2.44
N ILE A 115 8.48 19.43 2.56
CA ILE A 115 8.37 20.32 1.42
C ILE A 115 9.47 19.90 0.41
N ASP A 116 9.15 19.78 -0.87
CA ASP A 116 10.16 19.59 -1.90
C ASP A 116 11.10 20.81 -1.98
N ASN A 117 12.19 20.70 -2.75
CA ASN A 117 13.16 21.78 -2.89
C ASN A 117 12.56 23.09 -3.45
N GLY A 118 11.29 23.08 -3.88
CA GLY A 118 10.56 24.22 -4.43
C GLY A 118 9.41 24.72 -3.55
N GLY A 119 9.30 24.33 -2.29
CA GLY A 119 8.24 24.86 -1.43
C GLY A 119 6.91 24.10 -1.51
N GLN A 120 6.82 23.04 -2.33
CA GLN A 120 5.58 22.29 -2.54
C GLN A 120 5.56 20.97 -1.81
N GLN A 121 4.36 20.55 -1.47
CA GLN A 121 4.19 19.27 -0.80
C GLN A 121 4.33 18.11 -1.75
N ARG A 122 5.04 17.08 -1.31
CA ARG A 122 5.18 15.84 -2.08
C ARG A 122 3.82 15.19 -2.29
N ARG A 123 3.52 14.91 -3.57
CA ARG A 123 2.29 14.27 -4.03
C ARG A 123 2.62 13.02 -4.82
N CYS A 124 1.72 12.04 -4.78
CA CYS A 124 1.83 10.81 -5.56
C CYS A 124 0.55 10.56 -6.36
N PRO A 125 0.66 10.00 -7.58
CA PRO A 125 -0.50 9.61 -8.34
C PRO A 125 -1.08 8.34 -7.73
N MET A 126 -2.28 8.43 -7.18
CA MET A 126 -2.98 7.33 -6.51
C MET A 126 -4.37 7.14 -7.12
N ILE A 127 -4.84 5.91 -7.12
CA ILE A 127 -6.16 5.56 -7.66
C ILE A 127 -7.24 6.21 -6.80
N LYS A 128 -8.16 6.92 -7.46
CA LYS A 128 -9.26 7.64 -6.82
C LYS A 128 -10.26 6.66 -6.23
N HIS A 129 -10.81 6.99 -5.06
CA HIS A 129 -11.79 6.16 -4.33
C HIS A 129 -11.37 4.71 -4.12
N PHE A 130 -10.06 4.43 -4.11
CA PHE A 130 -9.58 3.07 -3.93
C PHE A 130 -9.98 2.57 -2.53
N PRO A 131 -10.73 1.46 -2.45
CA PRO A 131 -11.19 0.94 -1.17
C PRO A 131 -10.00 0.45 -0.35
N ALA A 132 -10.07 0.61 0.98
CA ALA A 132 -8.97 0.17 1.84
C ALA A 132 -8.93 -1.36 2.04
N LYS A 133 -10.01 -2.08 1.72
CA LYS A 133 -10.06 -3.55 1.67
C LYS A 133 -10.46 -3.99 0.27
N PHE A 134 -9.58 -4.73 -0.37
CA PHE A 134 -9.80 -5.23 -1.72
C PHE A 134 -8.93 -6.45 -2.02
N GLU A 135 -9.34 -7.20 -3.03
CA GLU A 135 -8.61 -8.33 -3.57
C GLU A 135 -8.33 -8.07 -5.05
N PHE A 136 -7.08 -8.31 -5.48
CA PHE A 136 -6.70 -8.17 -6.88
C PHE A 136 -7.05 -9.40 -7.70
N PHE A 137 -7.65 -9.17 -8.86
CA PHE A 137 -7.94 -10.17 -9.87
C PHE A 137 -7.44 -9.72 -11.24
N SER A 138 -7.14 -10.68 -12.11
CA SER A 138 -7.05 -10.38 -13.54
C SER A 138 -8.45 -10.03 -14.04
N CYS A 139 -8.59 -8.94 -14.81
CA CYS A 139 -9.89 -8.63 -15.40
C CYS A 139 -10.28 -9.74 -16.40
N PRO A 140 -11.56 -10.13 -16.46
CA PRO A 140 -12.04 -10.98 -17.54
C PRO A 140 -11.83 -10.30 -18.90
N PRO A 141 -11.59 -11.08 -19.97
CA PRO A 141 -11.50 -10.52 -21.32
C PRO A 141 -12.82 -9.79 -21.68
N PRO A 142 -12.77 -8.74 -22.51
CA PRO A 142 -13.99 -8.08 -22.96
C PRO A 142 -14.91 -9.09 -23.67
N PRO A 143 -16.24 -8.96 -23.53
CA PRO A 143 -17.16 -9.84 -24.23
C PRO A 143 -17.04 -9.64 -25.75
N GLY A 144 -16.58 -10.68 -26.45
CA GLY A 144 -16.47 -10.72 -27.92
C GLY A 144 -15.11 -10.32 -28.48
N GLY A 145 -14.06 -11.09 -28.14
CA GLY A 145 -12.69 -10.89 -28.64
C GLY A 145 -12.55 -10.78 -30.15
#